data_AF-A0A0L9TL93-F1
#
_entry.id   AF-A0A0L9TL93-F1
#
_cell.length_a   1.000
_cell.length_b   1.000
_cell.length_c   1.000
_cell.angle_alpha   90.00
_cell.angle_beta   90.00
_cell.angle_gamma   90.00
#
_symmetry.space_group_name_H-M   'P 1'
#
loop_
_entity.id
_entity.type
_entity.pdbx_description
1 polymer ?
#
loop_
_entity_poly.entity_id
_entity_poly.type
_entity_poly.pdbx_seq_one_letter_code
_entity_poly.pdbx_strand_id
1 'polypeptide(L)'
;KLGVVVKEAEKPRLVLKFIWMEKNIGIALDQTIPGHDTIPLSPYYFWPRKDAWEELKEVLESKPWISQKQMIILLNQAIDIINLWQQSSGNLS
;
A
#
# COMPACT_ATOMS: atom_id res chain seq x y z
N LYS A 1 43.63 -4.88 -9.02
CA LYS A 1 42.33 -5.07 -9.71
C LYS A 1 41.26 -4.44 -8.85
N LEU A 2 40.76 -3.25 -9.20
CA LEU A 2 39.68 -2.60 -8.47
C LEU A 2 38.38 -3.35 -8.80
N GLY A 3 37.90 -4.15 -7.85
CA GLY A 3 36.61 -4.82 -7.98
C GLY A 3 35.51 -3.79 -7.87
N VAL A 4 34.90 -3.42 -8.99
CA VAL A 4 33.65 -2.65 -8.99
C VAL A 4 32.58 -3.58 -8.41
N VAL A 5 32.28 -3.42 -7.13
CA VAL A 5 31.12 -4.05 -6.51
C VAL A 5 29.91 -3.31 -7.04
N VAL A 6 29.27 -3.87 -8.07
CA VAL A 6 27.94 -3.43 -8.48
C VAL A 6 27.03 -3.76 -7.31
N LYS A 7 26.63 -2.74 -6.53
CA LYS A 7 25.51 -2.88 -5.59
C LYS A 7 24.32 -3.36 -6.41
N GLU A 8 23.86 -4.59 -6.18
CA GLU A 8 22.61 -5.06 -6.76
C GLU A 8 21.54 -4.01 -6.44
N ALA A 9 20.82 -3.54 -7.47
CA ALA A 9 19.76 -2.55 -7.28
C ALA A 9 18.65 -3.22 -6.47
N GLU A 10 18.64 -2.96 -5.16
CA GLU A 10 17.66 -3.54 -4.25
C GLU A 10 16.28 -3.02 -4.61
N LYS A 11 15.38 -3.94 -5.00
CA LYS A 11 14.05 -3.57 -5.46
C LYS A 11 13.25 -2.98 -4.29
N PRO A 12 12.65 -1.80 -4.46
CA PRO A 12 11.77 -1.23 -3.45
C PRO A 12 10.59 -2.17 -3.20
N ARG A 13 10.31 -2.40 -1.92
CA ARG A 13 9.15 -3.16 -1.46
C ARG A 13 8.04 -2.18 -1.13
N LEU A 14 6.83 -2.54 -1.51
CA LEU A 14 5.64 -1.77 -1.20
C LEU A 14 4.94 -2.41 0.00
N VAL A 15 4.55 -1.58 0.96
CA VAL A 15 3.90 -2.00 2.20
C VAL A 15 2.57 -1.30 2.30
N LEU A 16 1.49 -2.07 2.36
CA LEU A 16 0.15 -1.58 2.62
C LEU A 16 -0.02 -1.34 4.12
N LYS A 17 -0.41 -0.13 4.51
CA LYS A 17 -0.68 0.24 5.90
C LYS A 17 -2.15 0.59 6.05
N PHE A 18 -2.71 0.32 7.22
CA PHE A 18 -4.09 0.66 7.53
C PHE A 18 -4.28 1.07 8.99
N ILE A 19 -5.32 1.86 9.23
CA ILE A 19 -5.78 2.29 10.54
C ILE A 19 -7.23 1.83 10.67
N TRP A 20 -7.46 0.92 11.61
CA TRP A 20 -8.78 0.38 11.88
C TRP A 20 -9.52 1.27 12.88
N MET A 21 -10.72 1.74 12.53
CA MET A 21 -11.61 2.46 13.46
C MET A 21 -13.03 1.89 13.36
N GLU A 22 -13.87 2.25 14.32
CA GLU A 22 -15.25 1.74 14.40
C GLU A 22 -16.09 2.09 13.17
N LYS A 23 -15.95 3.32 12.67
CA LYS A 23 -16.82 3.86 11.60
C LYS A 23 -16.08 4.12 10.29
N ASN A 24 -14.76 4.01 10.29
CA ASN A 24 -13.96 4.22 9.09
C ASN A 24 -12.71 3.31 9.13
N ILE A 25 -12.12 3.07 7.96
CA ILE A 25 -10.79 2.47 7.83
C ILE A 25 -9.91 3.40 7.00
N GLY A 26 -8.75 3.75 7.54
CA GLY A 26 -7.72 4.49 6.81
C GLY A 26 -6.79 3.52 6.10
N ILE A 27 -6.45 3.75 4.84
CA ILE A 27 -5.50 2.92 4.08
C ILE A 27 -4.43 3.82 3.44
N ALA A 28 -3.17 3.42 3.53
CA ALA A 28 -2.01 4.13 3.00
C ALA A 28 -0.99 3.14 2.41
N LEU A 29 -0.07 3.68 1.61
CA LEU A 29 1.01 2.93 1.00
C LEU A 29 2.36 3.52 1.40
N ASP A 30 3.29 2.64 1.76
CA ASP A 30 4.67 2.97 2.05
C ASP A 30 5.62 2.21 1.13
N GLN A 31 6.77 2.83 0.85
CA GLN A 31 7.88 2.21 0.15
C GLN A 31 9.00 1.94 1.14
N THR A 32 9.46 0.69 1.19
CA THR A 32 10.64 0.28 1.95
C THR A 32 11.74 -0.10 0.98
N ILE A 33 12.85 0.65 1.01
CA ILE A 33 14.05 0.38 0.21
C ILE A 33 15.06 -0.26 1.16
N PRO A 34 15.60 -1.45 0.89
CA PRO A 34 16.59 -2.02 1.80
C PRO A 34 17.83 -1.11 1.86
N GLY A 35 18.39 -0.98 3.07
CA GLY A 35 19.45 0.00 3.34
C GLY A 35 19.01 1.46 3.50
N HIS A 36 17.72 1.78 3.34
CA HIS A 36 17.14 3.10 3.59
C HIS A 36 15.91 2.99 4.50
N ASP A 37 15.44 4.14 5.00
CA ASP A 37 14.20 4.22 5.78
C ASP A 37 12.95 3.98 4.94
N THR A 38 11.82 3.80 5.64
CA THR A 38 10.51 3.71 5.00
C THR A 38 10.03 5.10 4.56
N ILE A 39 9.69 5.23 3.28
CA ILE A 39 9.21 6.47 2.68
C ILE A 39 7.70 6.33 2.45
N PRO A 40 6.85 7.20 3.03
CA PRO A 40 5.42 7.18 2.75
C PRO A 40 5.15 7.56 1.29
N LEU A 41 4.43 6.69 0.56
CA LEU A 41 4.04 6.93 -0.83
C LEU A 41 2.68 7.62 -0.95
N SER A 42 1.79 7.40 0.01
CA SER A 42 0.47 8.02 0.04
C SER A 42 0.08 8.46 1.45
N PRO A 43 -0.77 9.49 1.59
CA PRO A 43 -1.48 9.72 2.84
C PRO A 43 -2.47 8.57 3.14
N TYR A 44 -3.07 8.61 4.33
CA TYR A 44 -4.18 7.74 4.69
C TYR A 44 -5.48 8.22 4.02
N TYR A 45 -6.08 7.36 3.21
CA TYR A 45 -7.39 7.55 2.63
C TYR A 45 -8.44 6.83 3.46
N PHE A 46 -9.49 7.53 3.88
CA PHE A 46 -10.49 7.00 4.82
C PHE A 46 -11.75 6.53 4.12
N TRP A 47 -11.96 5.21 4.12
CA TRP A 47 -13.18 4.54 3.67
C TRP A 47 -14.21 4.46 4.83
N PRO A 48 -15.52 4.59 4.60
CA PRO A 48 -16.22 4.76 3.31
C PRO A 48 -16.40 6.22 2.88
N ARG A 49 -15.77 7.19 3.55
CA ARG A 49 -15.93 8.62 3.24
C ARG A 49 -15.33 9.01 1.89
N LYS A 50 -14.25 8.34 1.51
CA LYS A 50 -13.53 8.48 0.25
C LYS A 50 -13.21 7.09 -0.29
N ASP A 51 -13.17 6.95 -1.61
CA ASP A 51 -12.74 5.71 -2.24
C ASP A 51 -11.23 5.51 -2.04
N ALA A 52 -10.87 4.85 -0.94
CA ALA A 52 -9.48 4.60 -0.58
C ALA A 52 -8.79 3.65 -1.57
N TRP A 53 -9.55 2.77 -2.24
CA TRP A 53 -8.99 1.82 -3.20
C TRP A 53 -8.64 2.50 -4.52
N GLU A 54 -9.54 3.36 -5.02
CA GLU A 54 -9.31 4.15 -6.23
C GLU A 54 -8.09 5.07 -6.06
N GLU A 55 -7.99 5.76 -4.92
CA GLU A 55 -6.85 6.64 -4.63
C GLU A 55 -5.52 5.86 -4.54
N LEU A 56 -5.52 4.66 -3.97
CA LEU A 56 -4.33 3.79 -3.97
C LEU A 56 -3.94 3.38 -5.40
N LYS A 57 -4.92 3.05 -6.23
CA LYS A 57 -4.69 2.68 -7.63
C LYS A 57 -4.07 3.84 -8.39
N GLU A 58 -4.61 5.05 -8.28
CA GLU A 58 -4.05 6.25 -8.93
C GLU A 58 -2.60 6.51 -8.49
N VAL A 59 -2.30 6.37 -7.19
CA VAL A 59 -0.93 6.51 -6.68
C VAL A 59 -0.01 5.46 -7.29
N LEU A 60 -0.44 4.20 -7.38
CA LEU A 60 0.34 3.12 -7.96
C LEU A 60 0.57 3.32 -9.48
N GLU A 61 -0.46 3.76 -10.21
CA GLU A 61 -0.40 4.04 -11.65
C GLU A 61 0.50 5.25 -11.97
N SER A 62 0.57 6.23 -11.06
CA SER A 62 1.47 7.38 -11.21
C SER A 62 2.96 7.04 -11.10
N LYS A 63 3.32 5.81 -10.71
CA LYS A 63 4.70 5.40 -10.41
C LYS A 63 5.17 4.32 -11.40
N PRO A 64 5.88 4.69 -12.48
CA PRO A 64 6.24 3.76 -13.56
C PRO A 64 7.25 2.67 -13.15
N TRP A 65 7.89 2.81 -11.99
CA TRP A 65 8.79 1.80 -11.43
C TRP A 65 8.04 0.65 -10.73
N ILE A 66 6.74 0.80 -10.46
CA ILE A 66 5.90 -0.22 -9.88
C ILE A 66 5.39 -1.13 -11.00
N SER A 67 5.64 -2.43 -10.86
CA SER A 67 5.13 -3.38 -11.85
C SER A 67 3.62 -3.60 -11.69
N GLN A 68 2.91 -3.85 -12.80
CA GLN A 68 1.48 -4.16 -12.78
C GLN A 68 1.14 -5.32 -11.83
N LYS A 69 2.01 -6.34 -11.77
CA LYS A 69 1.83 -7.47 -10.85
C LYS A 69 1.82 -7.03 -9.38
N GLN A 70 2.75 -6.16 -8.99
CA GLN A 70 2.79 -5.62 -7.63
C GLN A 70 1.56 -4.78 -7.32
N MET A 71 1.14 -3.94 -8.28
CA MET A 71 -0.08 -3.14 -8.16
C MET A 71 -1.31 -4.02 -7.93
N ILE A 72 -1.52 -5.07 -8.74
CA ILE A 72 -2.66 -5.99 -8.59
C ILE A 72 -2.64 -6.68 -7.22
N ILE A 73 -1.47 -7.15 -6.76
CA ILE A 73 -1.36 -7.80 -5.44
C ILE A 73 -1.77 -6.86 -4.31
N LEU A 74 -1.28 -5.61 -4.32
CA LEU A 74 -1.59 -4.62 -3.29
C LEU A 74 -3.06 -4.21 -3.31
N LEU A 75 -3.63 -4.00 -4.49
CA LEU A 75 -5.03 -3.64 -4.66
C LEU A 75 -5.97 -4.76 -4.18
N ASN A 76 -5.62 -6.03 -4.43
CA ASN A 76 -6.37 -7.16 -3.90
C ASN A 76 -6.27 -7.25 -2.37
N GLN A 77 -5.08 -7.03 -1.80
CA GLN A 77 -4.91 -6.98 -0.35
C GLN A 77 -5.72 -5.84 0.29
N ALA A 78 -5.80 -4.68 -0.36
CA ALA A 78 -6.64 -3.58 0.08
C ALA A 78 -8.14 -3.96 0.07
N ILE A 79 -8.61 -4.63 -0.99
CA ILE A 79 -9.98 -5.17 -1.07
C ILE A 79 -10.25 -6.14 0.08
N ASP A 80 -9.34 -7.08 0.33
CA ASP A 80 -9.49 -8.07 1.40
C ASP A 80 -9.61 -7.39 2.77
N ILE A 81 -8.77 -6.36 3.05
CA ILE A 81 -8.81 -5.60 4.29
C ILE A 81 -10.11 -4.81 4.45
N ILE A 82 -10.58 -4.14 3.38
CA ILE A 82 -11.86 -3.41 3.39
C ILE A 82 -13.02 -4.38 3.67
N ASN A 83 -13.02 -5.54 3.01
CA ASN A 83 -14.04 -6.57 3.20
C ASN A 83 -14.04 -7.11 4.64
N LEU A 84 -12.86 -7.34 5.22
CA LEU A 84 -12.73 -7.75 6.62
C LEU A 84 -13.27 -6.68 7.57
N TRP A 85 -12.97 -5.41 7.33
CA TRP A 85 -13.49 -4.29 8.12
C TRP A 85 -15.01 -4.17 8.03
N GLN A 86 -15.57 -4.32 6.84
CA GLN A 86 -17.01 -4.28 6.63
C GLN A 86 -17.73 -5.43 7.33
N GLN A 87 -17.16 -6.65 7.28
CA GLN A 87 -17.70 -7.81 8.00
C GLN A 87 -17.65 -7.64 9.52
N SER A 88 -16.56 -7.08 10.05
CA SER A 88 -16.45 -6.79 11.49
C SER A 88 -17.44 -5.70 11.92
N SER A 89 -17.69 -4.71 11.07
CA SER A 89 -18.64 -3.62 11.32
C SER A 89 -20.09 -4.12 11.25
N GLY A 90 -20.37 -5.07 10.36
CA GLY A 90 -21.67 -5.72 10.21
C GLY A 90 -21.97 -6.80 11.26
N ASN A 91 -20.96 -7.42 11.86
CA ASN A 91 -21.13 -8.39 12.96
C ASN A 91 -21.30 -7.72 14.34
N LEU A 92 -21.18 -6.41 14.44
CA LEU A 92 -21.41 -5.63 15.66
C LEU A 92 -22.89 -5.18 15.81
N SER A 93 -23.80 -5.68 14.96
CA SER A 93 -25.25 -5.44 15.05
C SER A 93 -25.96 -6.41 15.99
#